data_AF-A0A819YU74-F1
#
_entry.id   AF-A0A819YU74-F1
#
_cell.length_a   1.000
_cell.length_b   1.000
_cell.length_c   1.000
_cell.angle_alpha   90.00
_cell.angle_beta   90.00
_cell.angle_gamma   90.00
#
_symmetry.space_group_name_H-M   'P 1'
#
loop_
_entity.id
_entity.type
_entity.pdbx_description
1 polymer ?
#
loop_
_entity_poly.entity_id
_entity_poly.type
_entity_poly.pdbx_seq_one_letter_code
_entity_poly.pdbx_strand_id
1 'polypeptide(L)'
;MIDLHWTANEEEIVFELHMKTLGWIALGLRGGMRGADIGVGWISDGKIHFEDRFATGFITPIIDNTTTDWFALNGKEENGWTAIQFKRKVDTCDPMDVAIKVGDQYTHLEN
;
A
#
# COMPACT_ATOMS: atom_id res chain seq x y z
N MET A 1 -6.07 14.62 -5.89
CA MET A 1 -4.94 14.99 -5.02
C MET A 1 -4.64 13.79 -4.17
N ILE A 2 -3.41 13.30 -4.30
CA ILE A 2 -2.85 12.19 -3.57
C ILE A 2 -1.61 12.75 -2.88
N ASP A 3 -1.42 12.44 -1.61
CA ASP A 3 -0.22 12.81 -0.87
C ASP A 3 0.35 11.55 -0.20
N LEU A 4 1.62 11.27 -0.46
CA LEU A 4 2.31 10.07 -0.04
C LEU A 4 3.58 10.45 0.71
N HIS A 5 3.63 10.08 1.98
CA HIS A 5 4.82 10.20 2.83
C HIS A 5 5.36 8.82 3.14
N TRP A 6 6.66 8.70 3.38
CA TRP A 6 7.22 7.45 3.87
C TRP A 6 8.46 7.67 4.74
N THR A 7 8.69 6.74 5.65
CA THR A 7 9.94 6.60 6.41
C THR A 7 10.41 5.16 6.29
N ALA A 8 11.72 4.95 6.18
CA ALA A 8 12.29 3.62 5.99
C ALA A 8 13.56 3.44 6.82
N ASN A 9 13.81 2.21 7.23
CA ASN A 9 15.08 1.73 7.76
C ASN A 9 15.53 0.47 6.99
N GLU A 10 16.54 -0.24 7.49
CA GLU A 10 17.09 -1.44 6.84
C GLU A 10 16.14 -2.66 6.88
N GLU A 11 15.08 -2.63 7.69
CA GLU A 11 14.17 -3.75 7.91
C GLU A 11 12.75 -3.47 7.37
N GLU A 12 12.25 -2.25 7.54
CA GLU A 12 10.87 -1.88 7.23
C GLU A 12 10.71 -0.48 6.64
N ILE A 13 9.60 -0.29 5.95
CA ILE A 13 9.09 0.98 5.45
C ILE A 13 7.68 1.21 6.01
N VAL A 14 7.43 2.45 6.43
CA VAL A 14 6.11 2.94 6.80
C VAL A 14 5.68 3.96 5.78
N PHE A 15 4.55 3.71 5.12
CA PHE A 15 3.91 4.64 4.20
C PHE A 15 2.75 5.33 4.89
N GLU A 16 2.48 6.57 4.52
CA GLU A 16 1.27 7.30 4.90
C GLU A 16 0.64 7.90 3.65
N LEU A 17 -0.52 7.36 3.27
CA LEU A 17 -1.23 7.73 2.05
C LEU A 17 -2.48 8.52 2.42
N HIS A 18 -2.59 9.74 1.88
CA HIS A 18 -3.74 10.62 2.02
C HIS A 18 -4.43 10.79 0.68
N MET A 19 -5.72 10.49 0.63
CA MET A 19 -6.53 10.65 -0.58
C MET A 19 -7.87 11.30 -0.25
N LYS A 20 -8.33 12.18 -1.13
CA LYS A 20 -9.64 12.82 -1.01
C LYS A 20 -10.74 11.86 -1.46
N THR A 21 -11.09 10.92 -0.58
CA THR A 21 -12.12 9.89 -0.76
C THR A 21 -12.75 9.56 0.60
N LEU A 22 -13.84 8.79 0.58
CA LEU A 22 -14.44 8.08 1.74
C LEU A 22 -14.54 6.57 1.45
N GLY A 23 -13.78 6.12 0.46
CA GLY A 23 -13.72 4.74 0.03
C GLY A 23 -12.37 4.11 0.36
N TRP A 24 -12.04 3.06 -0.37
CA TRP A 24 -10.73 2.43 -0.24
C TRP A 24 -9.63 3.30 -0.88
N ILE A 25 -8.43 3.16 -0.32
CA ILE A 25 -7.18 3.65 -0.89
C ILE A 25 -6.24 2.47 -1.09
N ALA A 26 -5.36 2.54 -2.08
CA ALA A 26 -4.42 1.47 -2.36
C ALA A 26 -3.06 2.03 -2.78
N LEU A 27 -2.00 1.32 -2.39
CA LEU A 27 -0.63 1.58 -2.80
C LEU A 27 -0.09 0.31 -3.46
N GLY A 28 0.26 0.42 -4.74
CA GLY A 28 0.96 -0.64 -5.47
C GLY A 28 2.45 -0.35 -5.59
N LEU A 29 3.27 -1.33 -5.23
CA LEU A 29 4.70 -1.34 -5.49
C LEU A 29 4.94 -1.97 -6.87
N ARG A 30 5.80 -1.31 -7.66
CA ARG A 30 6.05 -1.43 -9.13
C ARG A 30 5.21 -0.49 -9.98
N GLY A 31 5.86 0.10 -11.00
CA GLY A 31 5.30 1.14 -11.89
C GLY A 31 4.23 0.67 -12.89
N GLY A 32 3.49 -0.39 -12.59
CA GLY A 32 2.42 -0.92 -13.45
C GLY A 32 1.60 -1.98 -12.73
N MET A 33 0.37 -2.24 -13.21
CA MET A 33 -0.57 -3.11 -12.52
C MET A 33 -0.15 -4.59 -12.52
N ARG A 34 0.39 -5.11 -13.63
CA ARG A 34 0.76 -6.52 -13.70
C ARG A 34 2.02 -6.80 -12.86
N GLY A 35 1.89 -7.71 -11.91
CA GLY A 35 2.92 -8.08 -10.95
C GLY A 35 3.10 -7.04 -9.86
N ALA A 36 2.11 -6.17 -9.62
CA ALA A 36 2.14 -5.25 -8.49
C ALA A 36 1.80 -5.98 -7.19
N ASP A 37 2.60 -5.68 -6.17
CA ASP A 37 2.36 -5.98 -4.77
C ASP A 37 1.59 -4.77 -4.18
N ILE A 38 0.41 -5.00 -3.63
CA ILE A 38 -0.58 -3.95 -3.36
C ILE A 38 -1.13 -4.06 -1.93
N GLY A 39 -0.91 -3.01 -1.13
CA GLY A 39 -1.67 -2.79 0.09
C GLY A 39 -2.96 -2.02 -0.18
N VAL A 40 -4.11 -2.55 0.23
CA VAL A 40 -5.43 -1.91 0.13
C VAL A 40 -5.99 -1.66 1.52
N GLY A 41 -6.41 -0.42 1.82
CA GLY A 41 -6.99 -0.06 3.10
C GLY A 41 -8.25 0.79 2.97
N TRP A 42 -9.17 0.65 3.92
CA TRP A 42 -10.35 1.50 4.05
C TRP A 42 -10.78 1.59 5.51
N ILE A 43 -11.66 2.55 5.82
CA ILE A 43 -12.23 2.70 7.15
C ILE A 43 -13.73 2.45 7.07
N SER A 44 -14.24 1.61 7.97
CA SER A 44 -15.67 1.34 8.12
C SER A 44 -15.98 1.21 9.60
N ASP A 45 -17.07 1.84 10.05
CA ASP A 45 -17.50 1.83 11.46
C ASP A 45 -16.39 2.23 12.44
N GLY A 46 -15.54 3.19 12.05
CA GLY A 46 -14.41 3.66 12.84
C GLY A 46 -13.25 2.66 12.98
N LYS A 47 -13.24 1.58 12.20
CA LYS A 47 -12.20 0.56 12.18
C LYS A 47 -11.47 0.56 10.85
N ILE A 48 -10.17 0.33 10.92
CA ILE A 48 -9.33 0.16 9.75
C ILE A 48 -9.46 -1.28 9.27
N HIS A 49 -9.72 -1.43 7.99
CA HIS A 49 -9.68 -2.68 7.28
C HIS A 49 -8.52 -2.63 6.30
N PHE A 50 -7.87 -3.78 6.11
CA PHE A 50 -6.67 -3.87 5.30
C PHE A 50 -6.58 -5.23 4.61
N GLU A 51 -6.13 -5.23 3.37
CA GLU A 51 -5.88 -6.42 2.57
C GLU A 51 -4.55 -6.29 1.82
N ASP A 52 -3.76 -7.35 1.92
CA ASP A 52 -2.59 -7.61 1.09
C ASP A 52 -3.03 -8.27 -0.22
N ARG A 53 -2.63 -7.72 -1.36
CA ARG A 53 -3.13 -8.15 -2.67
C ARG A 53 -2.03 -8.18 -3.72
N PHE A 54 -2.12 -9.17 -4.59
CA PHE A 54 -1.23 -9.32 -5.73
C PHE A 54 -1.98 -9.20 -7.06
N ALA A 55 -1.46 -8.40 -7.98
CA ALA A 55 -2.07 -8.18 -9.28
C ALA A 55 -1.44 -9.08 -10.36
N THR A 56 -2.19 -10.08 -10.84
CA THR A 56 -1.71 -11.02 -11.87
C THR A 56 -1.79 -10.48 -13.31
N GLY A 57 -2.45 -9.34 -13.50
CA GLY A 57 -2.70 -8.70 -14.79
C GLY A 57 -3.57 -7.45 -14.66
N PHE A 58 -4.19 -7.02 -15.75
CA PHE A 58 -5.14 -5.90 -15.75
C PHE A 58 -6.55 -6.33 -15.32
N ILE A 59 -6.64 -6.98 -14.17
CA ILE A 59 -7.86 -7.52 -13.56
C ILE A 59 -7.84 -7.22 -12.06
N THR A 60 -8.97 -7.36 -11.37
CA THR A 60 -9.02 -7.18 -9.91
C THR A 60 -7.91 -7.99 -9.22
N PRO A 61 -7.01 -7.33 -8.45
CA PRO A 61 -5.95 -8.01 -7.73
C PRO A 61 -6.51 -9.07 -6.79
N ILE A 62 -5.86 -10.23 -6.73
CA ILE A 62 -6.26 -11.31 -5.83
C ILE A 62 -5.73 -11.02 -4.43
N ILE A 63 -6.36 -11.59 -3.40
CA ILE A 63 -5.80 -11.57 -2.05
C ILE A 63 -4.51 -12.38 -2.07
N ASP A 64 -3.43 -11.79 -1.56
CA ASP A 64 -2.23 -12.54 -1.28
C ASP A 64 -2.46 -13.35 0.00
N ASN A 65 -2.37 -14.68 -0.13
CA ASN A 65 -2.59 -15.61 0.97
C ASN A 65 -1.36 -16.47 1.27
N THR A 66 -0.23 -16.22 0.60
CA THR A 66 1.01 -16.96 0.85
C THR A 66 1.72 -16.41 2.09
N THR A 67 1.61 -15.10 2.31
CA THR A 67 2.17 -14.39 3.47
C THR A 67 1.22 -13.28 3.95
N THR A 68 1.62 -12.58 5.00
CA THR A 68 0.99 -11.34 5.45
C THR A 68 2.11 -10.38 5.73
N ASP A 69 2.46 -9.58 4.72
CA ASP A 69 3.65 -8.75 4.75
C ASP A 69 3.34 -7.27 4.95
N TRP A 70 2.09 -6.91 4.69
CA TRP A 70 1.56 -5.59 4.93
C TRP A 70 0.65 -5.52 6.15
N PHE A 71 0.75 -4.40 6.86
CA PHE A 71 -0.07 -4.11 8.03
C PHE A 71 -0.53 -2.66 8.03
N ALA A 72 -1.80 -2.41 8.36
CA ALA A 72 -2.24 -1.06 8.69
C ALA A 72 -1.90 -0.73 10.15
N LEU A 73 -1.29 0.44 10.38
CA LEU A 73 -0.91 0.91 11.72
C LEU A 73 -1.93 1.88 12.32
N ASN A 74 -2.38 2.83 11.50
CA ASN A 74 -3.28 3.90 11.90
C ASN A 74 -4.08 4.37 10.70
N GLY A 75 -5.22 5.01 10.94
CA GLY A 75 -6.05 5.52 9.89
C GLY A 75 -7.15 6.44 10.42
N LYS A 76 -7.52 7.42 9.60
CA LYS A 76 -8.61 8.34 9.89
C LYS A 76 -9.36 8.72 8.63
N GLU A 77 -10.65 8.99 8.81
CA GLU A 77 -11.46 9.71 7.83
C GLU A 77 -11.94 11.02 8.43
N GLU A 78 -11.66 12.12 7.75
CA GLU A 78 -12.04 13.45 8.21
C GLU A 78 -12.21 14.39 7.02
N ASN A 79 -13.29 15.19 7.01
CA ASN A 79 -13.52 16.22 5.99
C ASN A 79 -13.46 15.71 4.53
N GLY A 80 -13.89 14.46 4.28
CA GLY A 80 -13.86 13.85 2.95
C GLY A 80 -12.48 13.36 2.50
N TRP A 81 -11.54 13.20 3.44
CA TRP A 81 -10.24 12.60 3.24
C TRP A 81 -10.11 11.32 4.03
N THR A 82 -9.48 10.32 3.42
CA THR A 82 -9.02 9.09 4.06
C THR A 82 -7.49 9.14 4.11
N ALA A 83 -6.93 8.93 5.30
CA ALA A 83 -5.50 8.79 5.51
C ALA A 83 -5.21 7.48 6.23
N ILE A 84 -4.32 6.63 5.70
CA ILE A 84 -3.93 5.37 6.33
C ILE A 84 -2.42 5.23 6.31
N GLN A 85 -1.86 4.79 7.46
CA GLN A 85 -0.48 4.35 7.56
C GLN A 85 -0.37 2.85 7.33
N PHE A 86 0.51 2.47 6.42
CA PHE A 86 0.84 1.09 6.08
C PHE A 86 2.27 0.78 6.48
N LYS A 87 2.54 -0.44 6.93
CA LYS A 87 3.86 -0.94 7.24
C LYS A 87 4.15 -2.22 6.47
N ARG A 88 5.35 -2.31 5.92
CA ARG A 88 5.84 -3.48 5.18
C ARG A 88 7.33 -3.67 5.42
N LYS A 89 7.81 -4.91 5.42
CA LYS A 89 9.25 -5.15 5.39
C LYS A 89 9.86 -4.65 4.07
N VAL A 90 11.14 -4.28 4.10
CA VAL A 90 11.87 -3.94 2.87
C VAL A 90 12.05 -5.18 1.99
N ASP A 91 12.28 -6.34 2.60
CA ASP A 91 12.31 -7.65 1.95
C ASP A 91 11.44 -8.62 2.76
N THR A 92 10.44 -9.17 2.09
CA THR A 92 9.46 -10.09 2.67
C THR A 92 9.86 -11.55 2.46
N CYS A 93 10.83 -11.79 1.57
CA CYS A 93 11.19 -13.10 1.04
C CYS A 93 10.02 -13.83 0.35
N ASP A 94 8.91 -13.15 0.03
CA ASP A 94 7.82 -13.71 -0.77
C ASP A 94 8.12 -13.54 -2.28
N PRO A 95 8.05 -14.61 -3.09
CA PRO A 95 8.23 -14.53 -4.54
C PRO A 95 7.23 -13.62 -5.31
N MET A 96 6.06 -13.34 -4.74
CA MET A 96 5.03 -12.44 -5.31
C MET A 96 5.31 -10.97 -4.98
N ASP A 97 6.20 -10.73 -4.03
CA ASP A 97 6.54 -9.42 -3.51
C ASP A 97 7.78 -8.79 -4.13
N VAL A 98 7.90 -7.50 -3.88
CA VAL A 98 8.99 -6.69 -4.41
C VAL A 98 9.91 -6.29 -3.26
N ALA A 99 11.16 -6.75 -3.30
CA ALA A 99 12.18 -6.24 -2.39
C ALA A 99 12.44 -4.76 -2.71
N ILE A 100 12.27 -3.89 -1.71
CA ILE A 100 12.55 -2.46 -1.80
C ILE A 100 14.04 -2.27 -1.49
N LYS A 101 14.80 -1.76 -2.46
CA LYS A 101 16.23 -1.50 -2.27
C LYS A 101 16.49 -0.01 -2.13
N VAL A 102 17.39 0.35 -1.22
CA VAL A 102 17.85 1.74 -1.07
C VAL A 102 18.45 2.20 -2.40
N GLY A 103 17.82 3.19 -3.03
CA GLY A 103 18.19 3.72 -4.36
C GLY A 103 17.13 3.52 -5.45
N ASP A 104 16.09 2.72 -5.21
CA ASP A 104 14.97 2.58 -6.14
C ASP A 104 14.15 3.89 -6.19
N GLN A 105 14.00 4.47 -7.38
CA GLN A 105 13.12 5.62 -7.60
C GLN A 105 11.71 5.12 -7.93
N TYR A 106 10.77 5.33 -7.02
CA TYR A 106 9.34 5.11 -7.24
C TYR A 106 8.73 6.45 -7.65
N THR A 107 8.56 6.69 -8.95
CA THR A 107 7.99 7.93 -9.47
C THR A 107 6.48 7.98 -9.25
N HIS A 108 6.03 9.00 -8.52
CA HIS A 108 4.64 9.48 -8.53
C HIS A 108 4.36 10.14 -9.88
N LEU A 109 3.42 9.59 -10.66
CA LEU A 109 2.94 10.19 -11.89
C LEU A 109 1.54 10.75 -11.62
N GLU A 110 1.41 12.08 -11.49
CA GLU A 110 0.12 12.75 -11.69
C GLU A 110 0.03 13.22 -13.15
N ASN A 111 -1.17 13.11 -13.73
CA ASN A 111 -1.51 13.77 -15.00
C ASN A 111 -1.82 15.26 -14.78
#